data_AF-A0A2D4MT13-F1
#
_entry.id   AF-A0A2D4MT13-F1
#
_cell.length_a   1.000
_cell.length_b   1.000
_cell.length_c   1.000
_cell.angle_alpha   90.00
_cell.angle_beta   90.00
_cell.angle_gamma   90.00
#
_symmetry.space_group_name_H-M   'P 1'
#
loop_
_entity.id
_entity.type
_entity.pdbx_description
1 polymer ?
#
loop_
_entity_poly.entity_id
_entity_poly.type
_entity_poly.pdbx_seq_one_letter_code
_entity_poly.pdbx_strand_id
1 'polypeptide(L)'
;RAQTIQEEGELPEWFVHEEHQHRRKPLPVDHQTVEEYRQRWREINARPIKKVAEAKARKKRRMLKKLEQMKKKAESVVNTVDISEREKTAQLRSIYKKAGLGKEKRQVTYVVAKKGAGRKVRRPAGVKGHFKVVDRRLKKDMKAQKHKEQKPRRKKQK
;
A
#
# COMPACT_ATOMS: atom_id res chain seq x y z
N ARG A 1 37.75 -8.51 -40.27
CA ARG A 1 37.49 -9.60 -39.28
C ARG A 1 38.21 -9.19 -38.00
N ALA A 2 37.56 -8.37 -37.15
CA ALA A 2 38.18 -7.88 -35.92
C ALA A 2 38.22 -9.02 -34.91
N GLN A 3 39.43 -9.32 -34.43
CA GLN A 3 39.70 -10.38 -33.46
C GLN A 3 39.15 -9.95 -32.11
N THR A 4 38.16 -10.69 -31.59
CA THR A 4 37.70 -10.56 -30.21
C THR A 4 38.75 -11.20 -29.30
N ILE A 5 39.49 -10.38 -28.56
CA ILE A 5 40.27 -10.83 -27.42
C ILE A 5 39.25 -11.21 -26.34
N GLN A 6 38.82 -12.47 -26.37
CA GLN A 6 38.10 -13.10 -25.27
C GLN A 6 38.89 -14.37 -24.93
N GLU A 7 40.01 -14.18 -24.23
CA GLU A 7 40.57 -15.28 -23.45
C GLU A 7 39.63 -15.53 -22.28
N GLU A 8 39.04 -16.73 -22.25
CA GLU A 8 38.15 -17.27 -21.23
C GLU A 8 38.88 -17.59 -19.91
N GLY A 9 39.79 -16.72 -19.46
CA GLY A 9 40.57 -16.88 -18.23
C GLY A 9 40.06 -15.98 -17.11
N GLU A 10 39.11 -16.50 -16.32
CA GLU A 10 38.65 -16.01 -14.99
C GLU A 10 38.53 -14.49 -14.81
N LEU A 11 37.60 -13.89 -15.57
CA LEU A 11 37.09 -12.56 -15.23
C LEU A 11 36.43 -12.60 -13.84
N PRO A 12 36.65 -11.60 -12.97
CA PRO A 12 36.00 -11.54 -11.66
C PRO A 12 34.48 -11.65 -11.77
N GLU A 13 33.86 -12.42 -10.86
CA GLU A 13 32.41 -12.66 -10.87
C GLU A 13 31.60 -11.36 -10.89
N TRP A 14 32.08 -10.32 -10.21
CA TRP A 14 31.44 -9.00 -10.20
C TRP A 14 31.41 -8.34 -11.59
N PHE A 15 32.48 -8.50 -12.39
CA PHE A 15 32.60 -7.93 -13.73
C PHE A 15 31.70 -8.68 -14.71
N VAL A 16 31.70 -10.01 -14.66
CA VAL A 16 30.83 -10.85 -15.51
C VAL A 16 29.35 -10.58 -15.19
N HIS A 17 29.01 -10.43 -13.91
CA HIS A 17 27.64 -10.15 -13.49
C HIS A 17 27.17 -8.77 -13.97
N GLU A 18 28.02 -7.75 -13.85
CA GLU A 18 27.73 -6.38 -14.30
C GLU A 18 27.62 -6.32 -15.83
N GLU A 19 28.56 -6.94 -16.54
CA GLU A 19 28.53 -7.03 -18.00
C GLU A 19 27.25 -7.73 -18.47
N HIS A 20 26.89 -8.87 -17.87
CA HIS A 20 25.70 -9.61 -18.26
C HIS A 20 24.38 -8.86 -17.96
N GLN A 21 24.35 -7.99 -16.93
CA GLN A 21 23.19 -7.14 -16.65
C GLN A 21 23.06 -5.99 -17.65
N HIS A 22 24.17 -5.35 -18.02
CA HIS A 22 24.16 -4.09 -18.78
C HIS A 22 24.38 -4.27 -20.29
N ARG A 23 25.00 -5.37 -20.72
CA ARG A 23 25.31 -5.66 -22.15
C ARG A 23 24.17 -6.38 -22.88
N ARG A 24 22.95 -6.41 -22.32
CA ARG A 24 21.77 -7.03 -22.94
C ARG A 24 21.04 -6.04 -23.85
N LYS A 25 21.06 -6.30 -25.16
CA LYS A 25 20.23 -5.56 -26.13
C LYS A 25 18.76 -6.00 -25.98
N PRO A 26 17.80 -5.07 -25.93
CA PRO A 26 16.38 -5.45 -25.96
C PRO A 26 16.08 -6.07 -27.33
N LEU A 27 15.79 -7.36 -27.35
CA LEU A 27 15.32 -8.04 -28.55
C LEU A 27 13.87 -7.61 -28.82
N PRO A 28 13.47 -7.39 -30.08
CA PRO A 28 12.07 -7.23 -30.41
C PRO A 28 11.34 -8.53 -30.06
N VAL A 29 10.40 -8.46 -29.13
CA VAL A 29 9.60 -9.61 -28.69
C VAL A 29 8.22 -9.49 -29.34
N ASP A 30 7.73 -10.58 -29.91
CA ASP A 30 6.37 -10.61 -30.45
C ASP A 30 5.32 -10.56 -29.34
N HIS A 31 4.16 -9.98 -29.64
CA HIS A 31 3.06 -9.82 -28.68
C HIS A 31 2.55 -11.18 -28.18
N GLN A 32 2.45 -12.17 -29.09
CA GLN A 32 1.94 -13.50 -28.76
C GLN A 32 2.84 -14.19 -27.73
N THR A 33 4.16 -14.13 -27.92
CA THR A 33 5.13 -14.71 -27.01
C THR A 33 5.07 -14.08 -25.61
N VAL A 34 4.88 -12.76 -25.52
CA VAL A 34 4.72 -12.06 -24.23
C VAL A 34 3.46 -12.51 -23.49
N GLU A 35 2.35 -12.72 -24.21
CA GLU A 35 1.11 -13.20 -23.63
C GLU A 35 1.22 -14.63 -23.11
N GLU A 36 1.86 -15.52 -23.86
CA GLU A 36 2.15 -16.90 -23.43
C GLU A 36 2.97 -16.91 -22.13
N TYR A 37 4.04 -16.12 -22.07
CA TYR A 37 4.82 -15.99 -20.83
C TYR A 37 3.95 -15.48 -19.69
N ARG A 38 3.13 -14.45 -19.92
CA ARG A 38 2.20 -13.93 -18.90
C ARG A 38 1.16 -14.95 -18.48
N GLN A 39 0.69 -15.84 -19.36
CA GLN A 39 -0.22 -16.93 -19.04
C GLN A 39 0.47 -17.96 -18.15
N ARG A 40 1.66 -18.44 -18.53
CA ARG A 40 2.48 -19.35 -17.71
C ARG A 40 2.80 -18.76 -16.33
N TRP A 41 3.18 -17.49 -16.26
CA TRP A 41 3.39 -16.79 -14.98
C TRP A 41 2.10 -16.68 -14.17
N ARG A 42 0.95 -16.47 -14.81
CA ARG A 42 -0.36 -16.46 -14.13
C ARG A 42 -0.74 -17.84 -13.62
N GLU A 43 -0.44 -18.91 -14.33
CA GLU A 43 -0.67 -20.30 -13.90
C GLU A 43 0.19 -20.66 -12.70
N ILE A 44 1.48 -20.33 -12.74
CA ILE A 44 2.39 -20.53 -11.59
C ILE A 44 1.92 -19.73 -10.37
N ASN A 45 1.45 -18.50 -10.60
CA ASN A 45 0.91 -17.63 -9.54
C ASN A 45 -0.56 -17.87 -9.24
N ALA A 46 -1.22 -18.80 -9.94
CA ALA A 46 -2.64 -19.06 -9.78
C ALA A 46 -2.83 -19.72 -8.42
N ARG A 47 -3.25 -18.92 -7.44
CA ARG A 47 -3.69 -19.45 -6.16
C ARG A 47 -4.90 -20.35 -6.46
N PRO A 48 -4.92 -21.61 -6.01
CA PRO A 48 -6.02 -22.51 -6.31
C PRO A 48 -7.34 -21.90 -5.84
N ILE A 49 -8.39 -22.03 -6.66
CA ILE A 49 -9.72 -21.42 -6.43
C ILE A 49 -10.20 -21.69 -4.99
N LYS A 50 -9.95 -22.92 -4.50
CA LYS A 50 -10.21 -23.34 -3.11
C LYS A 50 -9.56 -22.43 -2.07
N LYS A 51 -8.27 -22.08 -2.21
CA LYS A 51 -7.55 -21.22 -1.25
C LYS A 51 -7.99 -19.75 -1.32
N VAL A 52 -8.36 -19.27 -2.51
CA VAL A 52 -8.92 -17.92 -2.66
C VAL A 52 -10.30 -17.84 -2.01
N ALA A 53 -11.16 -18.82 -2.25
CA ALA A 53 -12.47 -18.92 -1.62
C ALA A 53 -12.35 -19.06 -0.10
N GLU A 54 -11.45 -19.92 0.38
CA GLU A 54 -11.18 -20.09 1.81
C GLU A 54 -10.66 -18.80 2.46
N ALA A 55 -9.76 -18.06 1.79
CA ALA A 55 -9.27 -16.77 2.28
C ALA A 55 -10.39 -15.71 2.34
N LYS A 56 -11.25 -15.65 1.31
CA LYS A 56 -12.44 -14.78 1.31
C LYS A 56 -13.40 -15.14 2.45
N ALA A 57 -13.67 -16.44 2.65
CA ALA A 57 -14.51 -16.94 3.73
C ALA A 57 -13.93 -16.62 5.11
N ARG A 58 -12.61 -16.84 5.32
CA ARG A 58 -11.92 -16.44 6.55
C ARG A 58 -12.02 -14.94 6.81
N LYS A 59 -11.84 -14.10 5.78
CA LYS A 59 -11.98 -12.64 5.90
C LYS A 59 -13.41 -12.24 6.27
N LYS A 60 -14.42 -12.83 5.63
CA LYS A 60 -15.84 -12.64 5.95
C LYS A 60 -16.14 -13.06 7.38
N ARG A 61 -15.71 -14.26 7.81
CA ARG A 61 -15.90 -14.77 9.17
C ARG A 61 -15.27 -13.86 10.22
N ARG A 62 -14.03 -13.37 10.00
CA ARG A 62 -13.37 -12.41 10.91
C ARG A 62 -14.16 -11.11 11.03
N MET A 63 -14.68 -10.60 9.92
CA MET A 63 -15.51 -9.38 9.92
C MET A 63 -16.82 -9.59 10.68
N LEU A 64 -17.54 -10.68 10.42
CA LEU A 64 -18.79 -11.01 11.12
C LEU A 64 -18.57 -11.22 12.62
N LYS A 65 -17.55 -12.00 13.00
CA LYS A 65 -17.20 -12.20 14.42
C LYS A 65 -16.90 -10.88 15.13
N LYS A 66 -16.21 -9.95 14.45
CA LYS A 66 -15.98 -8.61 15.00
C LYS A 66 -17.29 -7.85 15.18
N LEU A 67 -18.20 -7.89 14.21
CA LEU A 67 -19.50 -7.22 14.32
C LEU A 67 -20.34 -7.81 15.47
N GLU A 68 -20.41 -9.13 15.60
CA GLU A 68 -21.11 -9.82 16.68
C GLU A 68 -20.55 -9.43 18.06
N GLN A 69 -19.22 -9.42 18.22
CA GLN A 69 -18.59 -8.98 19.47
C GLN A 69 -18.96 -7.54 19.83
N MET A 70 -19.08 -6.66 18.83
CA MET A 70 -19.43 -5.26 19.07
C MET A 70 -20.92 -5.09 19.36
N LYS A 71 -21.80 -5.88 18.72
CA LYS A 71 -23.23 -5.95 19.07
C LYS A 71 -23.42 -6.38 20.52
N LYS A 72 -22.78 -7.49 20.93
CA LYS A 72 -22.83 -7.97 22.32
C LYS A 72 -22.34 -6.92 23.33
N LYS A 73 -21.28 -6.17 22.99
CA LYS A 73 -20.78 -5.05 23.81
C LYS A 73 -21.73 -3.85 23.84
N ALA A 74 -22.44 -3.61 22.76
CA ALA A 74 -23.44 -2.55 22.70
C ALA A 74 -24.65 -2.91 23.56
N GLU A 75 -25.16 -4.14 23.44
CA GLU A 75 -26.23 -4.70 24.27
C GLU A 75 -25.88 -4.65 25.75
N SER A 76 -24.65 -5.05 26.13
CA SER A 76 -24.23 -4.99 27.54
C SER A 76 -24.24 -3.57 28.11
N VAL A 77 -23.85 -2.56 27.33
CA VAL A 77 -23.86 -1.14 27.75
C VAL A 77 -25.28 -0.58 27.84
N VAL A 78 -26.21 -1.08 27.02
CA VAL A 78 -27.62 -0.67 27.10
C VAL A 78 -28.27 -1.24 28.36
N ASN A 79 -27.96 -2.51 28.68
CA ASN A 79 -28.55 -3.24 29.79
C ASN A 79 -28.02 -2.84 31.18
N THR A 80 -26.89 -2.13 31.28
CA THR A 80 -26.43 -1.59 32.57
C THR A 80 -27.38 -0.48 33.04
N VAL A 81 -28.02 -0.68 34.19
CA VAL A 81 -29.02 0.24 34.76
C VAL A 81 -28.37 1.46 35.43
N ASP A 82 -27.18 1.29 36.01
CA ASP A 82 -26.50 2.30 36.85
C ASP A 82 -25.84 3.47 36.09
N ILE A 83 -26.08 3.59 34.77
CA ILE A 83 -25.40 4.56 33.90
C ILE A 83 -26.41 5.56 33.34
N SER A 84 -26.08 6.85 33.35
CA SER A 84 -26.90 7.90 32.73
C SER A 84 -27.02 7.69 31.20
N GLU A 85 -28.13 8.11 30.60
CA GLU A 85 -28.34 7.97 29.15
C GLU A 85 -27.24 8.65 28.32
N ARG A 86 -26.75 9.81 28.78
CA ARG A 86 -25.66 10.54 28.15
C ARG A 86 -24.36 9.72 28.12
N GLU A 87 -24.05 9.01 29.19
CA GLU A 87 -22.87 8.16 29.26
C GLU A 87 -23.05 6.88 28.44
N LYS A 88 -24.24 6.27 28.44
CA LYS A 88 -24.58 5.15 27.56
C LYS A 88 -24.31 5.50 26.10
N THR A 89 -24.79 6.66 25.63
CA THR A 89 -24.54 7.10 24.24
C THR A 89 -23.06 7.36 23.95
N ALA A 90 -22.30 7.92 24.90
CA ALA A 90 -20.87 8.17 24.75
C ALA A 90 -20.08 6.85 24.65
N GLN A 91 -20.42 5.87 25.48
CA GLN A 91 -19.85 4.52 25.43
C GLN A 91 -20.22 3.80 24.13
N LEU A 92 -21.48 3.88 23.69
CA LEU A 92 -21.95 3.31 22.43
C LEU A 92 -21.20 3.90 21.22
N ARG A 93 -21.03 5.24 21.18
CA ARG A 93 -20.20 5.94 20.17
C ARG A 93 -18.77 5.43 20.17
N SER A 94 -18.19 5.16 21.34
CA SER A 94 -16.84 4.62 21.47
C SER A 94 -16.72 3.20 20.90
N ILE A 95 -17.73 2.35 21.11
CA ILE A 95 -17.83 0.98 20.58
C ILE A 95 -17.86 1.05 19.05
N TYR A 96 -18.76 1.84 18.47
CA TYR A 96 -18.83 1.99 17.00
C TYR A 96 -17.53 2.56 16.40
N LYS A 97 -16.91 3.56 17.06
CA LYS A 97 -15.60 4.11 16.63
C LYS A 97 -14.48 3.08 16.66
N LYS A 98 -14.46 2.17 17.64
CA LYS A 98 -13.50 1.05 17.73
C LYS A 98 -13.77 -0.02 16.68
N ALA A 99 -15.03 -0.25 16.31
CA ALA A 99 -15.41 -1.17 15.24
C ALA A 99 -14.87 -0.72 13.88
N GLY A 100 -14.68 0.60 13.70
CA GLY A 100 -14.26 1.21 12.45
C GLY A 100 -15.43 1.47 11.49
N LEU A 101 -16.66 1.17 11.92
CA LEU A 101 -17.88 1.61 11.25
C LEU A 101 -17.97 3.12 11.42
N GLY A 102 -18.03 3.86 10.30
CA GLY A 102 -18.07 5.32 10.28
C GLY A 102 -16.71 6.03 10.19
N LYS A 103 -15.59 5.29 10.09
CA LYS A 103 -14.32 5.89 9.64
C LYS A 103 -14.31 5.95 8.12
N GLU A 104 -15.13 6.81 7.54
CA GLU A 104 -14.90 7.20 6.15
C GLU A 104 -13.50 7.80 6.06
N LYS A 105 -12.75 7.38 5.03
CA LYS A 105 -11.46 7.99 4.73
C LYS A 105 -11.76 9.45 4.42
N ARG A 106 -11.42 10.34 5.34
CA ARG A 106 -11.54 11.78 5.14
C ARG A 106 -10.86 12.10 3.81
N GLN A 107 -11.64 12.55 2.83
CA GLN A 107 -11.10 12.95 1.55
C GLN A 107 -10.20 14.16 1.82
N VAL A 108 -8.90 13.98 1.58
CA VAL A 108 -7.92 15.04 1.78
C VAL A 108 -7.74 15.74 0.45
N THR A 109 -8.21 16.97 0.34
CA THR A 109 -8.01 17.77 -0.87
C THR A 109 -6.56 18.26 -0.89
N TYR A 110 -5.82 17.91 -1.94
CA TYR A 110 -4.44 18.37 -2.13
C TYR A 110 -4.44 19.72 -2.84
N VAL A 111 -3.81 20.72 -2.22
CA VAL A 111 -3.72 22.08 -2.78
C VAL A 111 -2.25 22.37 -3.06
N VAL A 112 -1.92 22.79 -4.28
CA VAL A 112 -0.54 23.14 -4.63
C VAL A 112 -0.20 24.52 -4.07
N ALA A 113 0.91 24.63 -3.34
CA ALA A 113 1.39 25.92 -2.85
C ALA A 113 1.84 26.81 -4.03
N LYS A 114 1.33 28.05 -4.10
CA LYS A 114 1.83 29.08 -5.03
C LYS A 114 3.13 29.70 -4.49
N LYS A 115 3.96 30.22 -5.39
CA LYS A 115 5.21 30.94 -5.02
C LYS A 115 4.85 32.12 -4.10
N GLY A 116 5.52 32.23 -2.95
CA GLY A 116 5.23 33.25 -1.94
C GLY A 116 4.18 32.87 -0.89
N ALA A 117 3.55 31.70 -0.99
CA ALA A 117 2.71 31.20 0.09
C ALA A 117 3.60 30.74 1.26
N GLY A 118 3.55 31.47 2.38
CA GLY A 118 4.31 31.14 3.59
C GLY A 118 3.89 29.80 4.22
N ARG A 119 4.53 29.44 5.34
CA ARG A 119 4.31 28.17 6.07
C ARG A 119 2.85 27.94 6.49
N LYS A 120 2.07 29.01 6.66
CA LYS A 120 0.63 28.97 6.92
C LYS A 120 -0.11 29.51 5.70
N VAL A 121 -0.79 28.63 4.97
CA VAL A 121 -1.63 29.00 3.82
C VAL A 121 -3.07 29.12 4.32
N ARG A 122 -3.72 30.26 4.03
CA ARG A 122 -5.15 30.43 4.30
C ARG A 122 -5.95 29.40 3.49
N ARG A 123 -7.07 28.92 4.05
CA ARG A 123 -7.96 27.99 3.36
C ARG A 123 -8.37 28.59 1.99
N PRO A 124 -8.10 27.90 0.87
CA PRO A 124 -8.52 28.37 -0.44
C PRO A 124 -10.04 28.30 -0.57
N ALA A 125 -10.61 29.21 -1.37
CA ALA A 125 -12.05 29.22 -1.67
C ALA A 125 -12.46 27.87 -2.30
N GLY A 126 -13.62 27.35 -1.91
CA GLY A 126 -14.16 26.09 -2.43
C GLY A 126 -13.66 24.81 -1.77
N VAL A 127 -12.64 24.85 -0.90
CA VAL A 127 -12.14 23.64 -0.21
C VAL A 127 -12.79 23.47 1.17
N LYS A 128 -13.75 22.55 1.25
CA LYS A 128 -14.39 22.11 2.51
C LYS A 128 -13.64 20.92 3.12
N GLY A 129 -13.48 20.92 4.45
CA GLY A 129 -12.86 19.80 5.17
C GLY A 129 -11.34 19.90 5.33
N HIS A 130 -10.66 18.76 5.50
CA HIS A 130 -9.21 18.70 5.71
C HIS A 130 -8.49 18.82 4.36
N PHE A 131 -7.56 19.78 4.26
CA PHE A 131 -6.75 19.95 3.07
C PHE A 131 -5.27 19.83 3.43
N LYS A 132 -4.49 19.27 2.50
CA LYS A 132 -3.04 19.18 2.62
C LYS A 132 -2.41 20.03 1.53
N VAL A 133 -1.65 21.03 1.95
CA VAL A 133 -0.84 21.83 1.03
C VAL A 133 0.36 21.00 0.61
N VAL A 134 0.62 20.93 -0.69
CA VAL A 134 1.73 20.20 -1.28
C VAL A 134 2.56 21.17 -2.11
N ASP A 135 3.88 21.16 -1.90
CA ASP A 135 4.83 21.86 -2.75
C ASP A 135 5.68 20.87 -3.56
N ARG A 136 6.54 21.39 -4.45
CA ARG A 136 7.40 20.56 -5.31
C ARG A 136 8.40 19.74 -4.49
N ARG A 137 8.88 20.26 -3.36
CA ARG A 137 9.86 19.60 -2.49
C ARG A 137 9.24 18.43 -1.74
N LEU A 138 8.11 18.63 -1.08
CA LEU A 138 7.35 17.58 -0.40
C LEU A 138 6.98 16.44 -1.35
N LYS A 139 6.59 16.76 -2.60
CA LYS A 139 6.33 15.74 -3.63
C LYS A 139 7.58 14.91 -3.93
N LYS A 140 8.76 15.54 -4.05
CA LYS A 140 10.04 14.84 -4.28
C LYS A 140 10.42 13.98 -3.07
N ASP A 141 10.33 14.52 -1.87
CA ASP A 141 10.72 13.82 -0.63
C ASP A 141 9.82 12.60 -0.39
N MET A 142 8.50 12.75 -0.54
CA MET A 142 7.55 11.64 -0.44
C MET A 142 7.78 10.57 -1.52
N LYS A 143 8.18 10.97 -2.73
CA LYS A 143 8.52 10.02 -3.81
C LYS A 143 9.75 9.20 -3.43
N ALA A 144 10.81 9.86 -2.94
CA ALA A 144 12.02 9.19 -2.49
C ALA A 144 11.77 8.23 -1.32
N GLN A 145 10.97 8.66 -0.33
CA GLN A 145 10.56 7.79 0.79
C GLN A 145 9.81 6.55 0.31
N LYS A 146 8.82 6.70 -0.59
CA LYS A 146 8.10 5.55 -1.17
C LYS A 146 9.00 4.59 -1.90
N HIS A 147 9.96 5.08 -2.70
CA HIS A 147 10.94 4.21 -3.35
C HIS A 147 11.82 3.47 -2.35
N LYS A 148 12.22 4.12 -1.23
CA LYS A 148 12.98 3.49 -0.16
C LYS A 148 12.18 2.42 0.58
N GLU A 149 10.88 2.64 0.81
CA GLU A 149 9.98 1.66 1.44
C GLU A 149 9.69 0.45 0.56
N GLN A 150 9.60 0.65 -0.77
CA GLN A 150 9.41 -0.45 -1.72
C GLN A 150 10.65 -1.34 -1.85
N LYS A 151 11.85 -0.79 -1.63
CA LYS A 151 13.06 -1.59 -1.59
C LYS A 151 13.04 -2.49 -0.34
N PRO A 152 13.24 -3.81 -0.47
CA PRO A 152 13.32 -4.69 0.68
C PRO A 152 14.48 -4.21 1.57
N ARG A 153 14.20 -4.00 2.87
CA ARG A 153 15.25 -3.63 3.82
C ARG A 153 16.28 -4.76 3.84
N ARG A 154 17.48 -4.52 3.29
CA ARG A 154 18.62 -5.40 3.49
C ARG A 154 18.82 -5.58 5.00
N LYS A 155 18.69 -6.81 5.50
CA LYS A 155 19.06 -7.13 6.88
C LYS A 155 20.53 -6.72 7.03
N LYS A 156 20.82 -5.75 7.91
CA LYS A 156 22.19 -5.51 8.35
C LYS A 156 22.67 -6.81 8.97
N GLN A 157 23.59 -7.50 8.30
CA GLN A 157 24.39 -8.53 8.94
C GLN A 157 25.16 -7.82 10.05
N LYS A 158 25.01 -8.32 11.27
CA LYS A 158 25.80 -7.91 12.43
C LYS A 158 27.15 -8.61 12.35
#